data_AF-A0A521WQJ4-F1
#
_entry.id   AF-A0A521WQJ4-F1
#
_cell.length_a   1.000
_cell.length_b   1.000
_cell.length_c   1.000
_cell.angle_alpha   90.00
_cell.angle_beta   90.00
_cell.angle_gamma   90.00
#
_symmetry.space_group_name_H-M   'P 1'
#
loop_
_entity.id
_entity.type
_entity.pdbx_description
1 polymer ?
#
loop_
_entity_poly.entity_id
_entity_poly.type
_entity_poly.pdbx_seq_one_letter_code
_entity_poly.pdbx_strand_id
1 'polypeptide(L)'
;MKLSPTLIVAFGALLLILGLGILYFFSFGSNATKTTIVNEDPFSATLPFFGTKDDRRPVSATSQGVPVQSSNTLEVRTVTGDILFVEDFTKGPDIIAEPDNRVFYVLYSSVTSTNPSEFDYEINYFPSDRSFSLVLAGEPLAEVRRKAADDLAKRTGLSPKELCSIVATVQTPRWVNEYYADKNLGLPGCPGSVKFQGD
;
A
#
# COMPACT_ATOMS: atom_id res chain seq x y z
N MET A 1 -13.73 -35.90 -48.31
CA MET A 1 -13.68 -36.66 -47.04
C MET A 1 -15.02 -36.51 -46.34
N LYS A 2 -15.73 -37.60 -46.03
CA LYS A 2 -16.99 -37.54 -45.27
C LYS A 2 -16.65 -37.48 -43.79
N LEU A 3 -16.98 -36.38 -43.13
CA LEU A 3 -16.82 -36.23 -41.68
C LEU A 3 -17.75 -37.22 -40.99
N SER A 4 -17.23 -37.95 -39.99
CA SER A 4 -18.05 -38.90 -39.25
C SER A 4 -19.13 -38.15 -38.45
N PRO A 5 -20.34 -38.71 -38.33
CA PRO A 5 -21.43 -38.07 -37.59
C PRO A 5 -21.03 -37.76 -36.13
N THR A 6 -20.16 -38.57 -35.54
CA THR A 6 -19.60 -38.34 -34.20
C THR A 6 -18.79 -37.05 -34.11
N LEU A 7 -18.03 -36.72 -35.15
CA LEU A 7 -17.21 -35.51 -35.17
C LEU A 7 -18.08 -34.25 -35.27
N ILE A 8 -19.17 -34.31 -36.05
CA ILE A 8 -20.12 -33.20 -36.19
C ILE A 8 -20.78 -32.88 -34.84
N VAL A 9 -21.17 -33.91 -34.08
CA VAL A 9 -21.76 -33.74 -32.74
C VAL A 9 -20.74 -33.15 -31.75
N ALA A 10 -19.49 -33.61 -31.78
CA ALA A 10 -18.45 -33.11 -30.89
C ALA A 10 -18.13 -31.62 -31.14
N PHE A 11 -18.02 -31.20 -32.40
CA PHE A 11 -17.82 -29.78 -32.74
C PHE A 11 -19.02 -28.92 -32.36
N GLY A 12 -20.24 -29.42 -32.55
CA GLY A 12 -21.46 -28.73 -32.13
C GLY A 12 -21.50 -28.48 -30.62
N ALA A 13 -21.17 -29.49 -29.81
CA ALA A 13 -21.15 -29.36 -28.36
C ALA A 13 -20.07 -28.37 -27.88
N LEU A 14 -18.88 -28.40 -28.48
CA LEU A 14 -17.77 -27.50 -28.12
C LEU A 14 -18.13 -26.03 -28.39
N LEU A 15 -18.74 -25.72 -29.53
CA LEU A 15 -19.17 -24.37 -29.87
C LEU A 15 -20.26 -23.85 -28.93
N LEU A 16 -21.15 -24.73 -28.46
CA LEU A 16 -22.23 -24.38 -27.54
C LEU A 16 -21.69 -24.01 -26.15
N ILE A 17 -20.69 -24.75 -25.65
CA ILE A 17 -20.02 -24.46 -24.37
C ILE A 17 -19.27 -23.12 -24.46
N LEU A 18 -18.53 -22.88 -25.55
CA LEU A 18 -17.82 -21.61 -25.76
C LEU A 18 -18.79 -20.42 -25.87
N GLY A 19 -19.90 -20.58 -26.59
CA GLY A 19 -20.92 -19.54 -26.71
C GLY A 19 -21.58 -19.17 -25.37
N LEU A 20 -21.90 -20.18 -24.54
CA LEU A 20 -22.45 -19.95 -23.21
C LEU A 20 -21.45 -19.27 -22.27
N GLY A 21 -20.15 -19.63 -22.34
CA GLY A 21 -19.11 -18.99 -21.55
C GLY A 21 -18.95 -17.51 -21.88
N ILE A 22 -19.00 -17.14 -23.16
CA ILE A 22 -18.92 -15.74 -23.60
C ILE A 22 -20.15 -14.96 -23.11
N LEU A 23 -21.36 -15.50 -23.26
CA LEU A 23 -22.59 -14.87 -22.78
C LEU A 23 -22.58 -14.65 -21.26
N TYR A 24 -22.06 -15.61 -20.51
CA TYR A 24 -21.93 -15.50 -19.06
C TYR A 24 -20.95 -14.38 -18.66
N PHE A 25 -19.80 -14.29 -19.34
CA PHE A 25 -18.80 -13.25 -19.09
C PHE A 25 -19.37 -11.84 -19.34
N PHE A 26 -20.14 -11.64 -20.42
CA PHE A 26 -20.78 -10.35 -20.70
C PHE A 26 -21.93 -10.01 -19.75
N SER A 27 -22.62 -11.01 -19.20
CA SER A 27 -23.77 -10.77 -18.30
C SER A 27 -23.36 -10.38 -16.87
N PHE A 28 -22.15 -10.74 -16.43
CA PHE A 28 -21.67 -10.47 -15.06
C PHE A 28 -20.52 -9.45 -14.97
N GLY A 29 -19.96 -9.01 -16.11
CA GLY A 29 -18.68 -8.28 -16.15
C GLY A 29 -18.72 -6.74 -16.02
N SER A 30 -19.81 -6.09 -15.63
CA SER A 30 -19.85 -4.60 -15.65
C SER A 30 -20.71 -3.94 -14.58
N ASN A 31 -20.44 -4.23 -13.30
CA ASN A 31 -20.85 -3.34 -12.21
C ASN A 31 -19.70 -2.39 -11.85
N ALA A 32 -19.50 -1.36 -12.68
CA ALA A 32 -18.66 -0.22 -12.32
C ALA A 32 -19.43 0.68 -11.36
N THR A 33 -19.23 0.49 -10.06
CA THR A 33 -19.80 1.34 -9.02
C THR A 33 -19.16 2.72 -9.11
N LYS A 34 -19.88 3.70 -9.67
CA LYS A 34 -19.52 5.13 -9.54
C LYS A 34 -19.86 5.56 -8.12
N THR A 35 -18.86 5.62 -7.25
CA THR A 35 -18.99 6.27 -5.94
C THR A 35 -18.82 7.78 -6.13
N THR A 36 -19.93 8.51 -6.11
CA THR A 36 -19.93 9.98 -5.97
C THR A 36 -19.65 10.31 -4.51
N ILE A 37 -18.47 10.86 -4.21
CA ILE A 37 -18.16 11.45 -2.91
C ILE A 37 -18.75 12.86 -2.90
N VAL A 38 -19.82 13.06 -2.14
CA VAL A 38 -20.33 14.38 -1.76
C VAL A 38 -19.58 14.80 -0.50
N ASN A 39 -18.74 15.82 -0.61
CA ASN A 39 -18.14 16.50 0.53
C ASN A 39 -19.21 17.38 1.18
N GLU A 40 -19.76 16.95 2.31
CA GLU A 40 -20.48 17.85 3.22
C GLU A 40 -19.58 18.10 4.44
N ASP A 41 -19.01 19.30 4.52
CA ASP A 41 -18.32 19.83 5.70
C ASP A 41 -19.37 20.27 6.73
N PRO A 42 -19.49 19.65 7.92
CA PRO A 42 -20.49 20.03 8.91
C PRO A 42 -19.98 20.99 10.00
N PHE A 43 -18.81 21.63 9.83
CA PHE A 43 -18.26 22.52 10.86
C PHE A 43 -17.97 23.94 10.33
N SER A 44 -19.02 24.63 9.92
CA SER A 44 -19.10 26.10 10.03
C SER A 44 -20.01 26.45 11.20
N ALA A 45 -19.46 26.39 12.42
CA ALA A 45 -20.10 26.94 13.61
C ALA A 45 -19.33 28.20 14.03
N THR A 46 -19.94 29.33 13.69
CA THR A 46 -19.62 30.69 14.10
C THR A 46 -19.79 30.84 15.62
N LEU A 47 -18.78 31.35 16.32
CA LEU A 47 -18.94 31.87 17.68
C LEU A 47 -18.36 33.28 17.78
N PRO A 48 -19.14 34.27 18.25
CA PRO A 48 -18.61 35.57 18.67
C PRO A 48 -18.27 35.49 20.17
N PHE A 49 -17.05 35.85 20.56
CA PHE A 49 -16.75 36.11 21.97
C PHE A 49 -15.98 37.41 22.15
N PHE A 50 -16.56 38.25 23.02
CA PHE A 50 -16.11 39.58 23.38
C PHE A 50 -14.88 39.56 24.29
N GLY A 51 -13.91 40.42 23.95
CA GLY A 51 -13.25 41.39 24.82
C GLY A 51 -12.66 40.95 26.17
N THR A 52 -11.34 40.88 26.23
CA THR A 52 -10.56 41.42 27.36
C THR A 52 -9.32 42.15 26.83
N LYS A 53 -9.22 43.40 27.25
CA LYS A 53 -8.15 44.36 27.01
C LYS A 53 -6.97 43.98 27.91
N ASP A 54 -5.82 43.64 27.34
CA ASP A 54 -4.58 43.46 28.11
C ASP A 54 -3.37 43.98 27.33
N ASP A 55 -2.68 44.93 27.96
CA ASP A 55 -1.46 45.59 27.51
C ASP A 55 -0.27 44.61 27.59
N ARG A 56 0.14 44.01 26.48
CA ARG A 56 1.47 43.39 26.36
C ARG A 56 2.09 43.59 24.98
N ARG A 57 3.17 44.39 24.99
CA ARG A 57 4.44 44.30 24.22
C ARG A 57 4.35 43.78 22.77
N PRO A 58 4.87 44.51 21.77
CA PRO A 58 5.06 43.96 20.43
C PRO A 58 6.15 42.87 20.49
N VAL A 59 5.72 41.61 20.53
CA VAL A 59 6.56 40.47 20.21
C VAL A 59 6.59 40.37 18.69
N SER A 60 7.77 40.51 18.11
CA SER A 60 8.01 40.26 16.69
C SER A 60 7.37 38.95 16.29
N ALA A 61 6.35 39.02 15.44
CA ALA A 61 5.78 37.86 14.78
C ALA A 61 6.86 37.28 13.89
N THR A 62 7.56 36.25 14.39
CA THR A 62 8.25 35.30 13.54
C THR A 62 7.17 34.61 12.72
N SER A 63 6.96 35.11 11.51
CA SER A 63 6.30 34.39 10.42
C SER A 63 6.75 32.93 10.49
N GLN A 64 5.85 32.05 10.92
CA GLN A 64 6.01 30.62 10.69
C GLN A 64 5.98 30.46 9.18
N GLY A 65 7.18 30.48 8.59
CA GLY A 65 7.38 30.16 7.20
C GLY A 65 6.69 28.83 6.94
N VAL A 66 5.82 28.81 5.93
CA VAL A 66 5.44 27.59 5.25
C VAL A 66 6.74 26.81 5.03
N PRO A 67 6.89 25.59 5.57
CA PRO A 67 8.10 24.82 5.37
C PRO A 67 8.29 24.69 3.87
N VAL A 68 9.40 25.26 3.38
CA VAL A 68 9.80 25.15 1.98
C VAL A 68 9.88 23.66 1.71
N GLN A 69 8.93 23.17 0.93
CA GLN A 69 8.79 21.78 0.51
C GLN A 69 10.08 21.42 -0.22
N SER A 70 11.03 20.83 0.51
CA SER A 70 12.28 20.35 -0.03
C SER A 70 11.93 19.30 -1.07
N SER A 71 12.48 19.43 -2.29
CA SER A 71 12.28 18.51 -3.42
C SER A 71 12.69 17.06 -3.16
N ASN A 72 13.15 16.77 -1.93
CA ASN A 72 13.70 15.51 -1.48
C ASN A 72 12.85 14.87 -0.38
N THR A 73 11.60 15.28 -0.22
CA THR A 73 10.68 14.74 0.79
C THR A 73 9.45 14.12 0.16
N LEU A 74 8.96 13.04 0.77
CA LEU A 74 7.77 12.29 0.38
C LEU A 74 6.74 12.38 1.50
N GLU A 75 5.47 12.53 1.14
CA GLU A 75 4.37 12.58 2.10
C GLU A 75 3.92 11.17 2.47
N VAL A 76 3.82 10.88 3.76
CA VAL A 76 3.32 9.61 4.29
C VAL A 76 2.19 9.89 5.26
N ARG A 77 1.10 9.14 5.16
CA ARG A 77 -0.01 9.25 6.10
C ARG A 77 0.33 8.52 7.40
N THR A 78 0.04 9.16 8.52
CA THR A 78 0.14 8.53 9.84
C THR A 78 -1.15 7.78 10.19
N VAL A 79 -1.09 6.89 11.18
CA VAL A 79 -2.26 6.18 11.73
C VAL A 79 -3.28 7.13 12.37
N THR A 80 -2.87 8.34 12.76
CA THR A 80 -3.75 9.41 13.26
C THR A 80 -4.42 10.22 12.14
N GLY A 81 -3.99 10.03 10.89
CA GLY A 81 -4.48 10.77 9.72
C GLY A 81 -3.66 12.00 9.36
N ASP A 82 -2.62 12.32 10.13
CA ASP A 82 -1.68 13.41 9.84
C ASP A 82 -0.75 13.05 8.68
N ILE A 83 -0.01 14.06 8.18
CA ILE A 83 1.01 13.87 7.14
C ILE A 83 2.40 14.02 7.76
N LEU A 84 3.21 12.99 7.57
CA LEU A 84 4.62 12.94 7.92
C LEU A 84 5.46 13.08 6.65
N PHE A 85 6.47 13.95 6.66
CA PHE A 85 7.41 14.08 5.55
C PHE A 85 8.62 13.19 5.83
N VAL A 86 8.87 12.27 4.91
CA VAL A 86 10.00 11.32 4.96
C VAL A 86 10.96 11.57 3.81
N GLU A 87 12.12 10.90 3.80
CA GLU A 87 13.03 10.96 2.66
C GLU A 87 12.35 10.42 1.39
N ASP A 88 12.50 11.15 0.28
CA ASP A 88 11.94 10.74 -1.00
C ASP A 88 12.76 9.62 -1.64
N PHE A 89 12.41 8.40 -1.30
CA PHE A 89 13.05 7.20 -1.86
C PHE A 89 12.59 6.88 -3.28
N THR A 90 11.54 7.51 -3.83
CA THR A 90 10.97 7.09 -5.14
C THR A 90 11.88 7.41 -6.32
N LYS A 91 12.95 8.18 -6.09
CA LYS A 91 14.00 8.51 -7.05
C LYS A 91 15.21 7.57 -6.99
N GLY A 92 15.16 6.54 -6.14
CA GLY A 92 16.22 5.54 -6.02
C GLY A 92 16.42 4.74 -7.32
N PRO A 93 17.66 4.29 -7.61
CA PRO A 93 17.97 3.57 -8.85
C PRO A 93 17.37 2.16 -8.91
N ASP A 94 16.91 1.63 -7.78
CA ASP A 94 16.30 0.32 -7.61
C ASP A 94 14.78 0.36 -7.49
N ILE A 95 14.18 1.56 -7.59
CA ILE A 95 12.73 1.73 -7.56
C ILE A 95 12.17 1.42 -8.93
N ILE A 96 11.09 0.64 -8.93
CA ILE A 96 10.26 0.42 -10.11
C ILE A 96 8.94 1.16 -9.90
N ALA A 97 8.49 1.90 -10.91
CA ALA A 97 7.21 2.57 -10.91
C ALA A 97 6.26 1.87 -11.88
N GLU A 98 5.01 1.65 -11.47
CA GLU A 98 3.96 1.26 -12.41
C GLU A 98 3.72 2.33 -13.47
N PRO A 99 3.14 1.96 -14.64
CA PRO A 99 2.55 2.93 -15.55
C PRO A 99 1.63 3.89 -14.76
N ASP A 100 1.79 5.19 -15.00
CA ASP A 100 1.07 6.28 -14.32
C ASP A 100 1.49 6.57 -12.87
N ASN A 101 2.61 6.01 -12.37
CA ASN A 101 3.16 6.29 -11.03
C ASN A 101 2.16 6.04 -9.88
N ARG A 102 1.25 5.07 -10.05
CA ARG A 102 0.24 4.74 -9.03
C ARG A 102 0.81 3.93 -7.87
N VAL A 103 1.90 3.23 -8.12
CA VAL A 103 2.64 2.43 -7.14
C VAL A 103 4.13 2.56 -7.44
N PHE A 104 4.91 2.77 -6.39
CA PHE A 104 6.36 2.65 -6.41
C PHE A 104 6.75 1.44 -5.58
N TYR A 105 7.59 0.56 -6.11
CA TYR A 105 7.94 -0.66 -5.42
C TYR A 105 9.42 -1.01 -5.54
N VAL A 106 9.87 -1.78 -4.55
CA VAL A 106 11.22 -2.31 -4.45
C VAL A 106 11.14 -3.80 -4.17
N LEU A 107 11.80 -4.58 -5.03
CA LEU A 107 11.92 -6.03 -4.89
C LEU A 107 13.25 -6.39 -4.23
N TYR A 108 13.18 -7.20 -3.18
CA TYR A 108 14.35 -7.73 -2.50
C TYR A 108 14.48 -9.21 -2.82
N SER A 109 15.40 -9.54 -3.75
CA SER A 109 15.62 -10.90 -4.23
C SER A 109 15.96 -11.87 -3.10
N SER A 110 15.51 -13.12 -3.26
CA SER A 110 15.80 -14.16 -2.30
C SER A 110 17.27 -14.58 -2.37
N VAL A 111 17.98 -14.50 -1.24
CA VAL A 111 19.41 -14.86 -1.18
C VAL A 111 19.66 -16.37 -1.34
N THR A 112 18.62 -17.18 -1.18
CA THR A 112 18.69 -18.64 -1.28
C THR A 112 18.25 -19.17 -2.63
N SER A 113 17.63 -18.33 -3.48
CA SER A 113 17.11 -18.76 -4.78
C SER A 113 18.09 -18.51 -5.92
N THR A 114 18.12 -19.45 -6.87
CA THR A 114 18.78 -19.28 -8.16
C THR A 114 17.86 -18.68 -9.22
N ASN A 115 16.58 -18.51 -8.91
CA ASN A 115 15.60 -17.90 -9.79
C ASN A 115 15.54 -16.37 -9.52
N PRO A 116 15.90 -15.52 -10.50
CA PRO A 116 15.86 -14.07 -10.32
C PRO A 116 14.44 -13.51 -10.12
N SER A 117 13.41 -14.30 -10.39
CA SER A 117 12.01 -13.95 -10.13
C SER A 117 11.56 -14.24 -8.70
N GLU A 118 12.39 -14.88 -7.88
CA GLU A 118 12.08 -15.17 -6.47
C GLU A 118 12.62 -14.05 -5.57
N PHE A 119 11.77 -13.58 -4.67
CA PHE A 119 12.06 -12.47 -3.77
C PHE A 119 11.65 -12.85 -2.35
N ASP A 120 12.38 -12.37 -1.35
CA ASP A 120 12.04 -12.60 0.06
C ASP A 120 10.91 -11.65 0.50
N TYR A 121 10.95 -10.41 0.02
CA TYR A 121 9.92 -9.41 0.29
C TYR A 121 9.90 -8.28 -0.74
N GLU A 122 8.79 -7.55 -0.74
CA GLU A 122 8.57 -6.38 -1.57
C GLU A 122 8.02 -5.25 -0.69
N ILE A 123 8.49 -4.02 -0.94
CA ILE A 123 7.99 -2.80 -0.30
C ILE A 123 7.31 -1.96 -1.37
N ASN A 124 6.02 -1.69 -1.19
CA ASN A 124 5.20 -0.87 -2.07
C ASN A 124 4.81 0.42 -1.35
N TYR A 125 4.80 1.52 -2.10
CA TYR A 125 4.22 2.79 -1.67
C TYR A 125 3.15 3.24 -2.66
N PHE A 126 2.02 3.68 -2.11
CA PHE A 126 0.84 4.10 -2.85
C PHE A 126 0.66 5.61 -2.66
N PRO A 127 1.00 6.44 -3.67
CA PRO A 127 0.84 7.90 -3.56
C PRO A 127 -0.59 8.36 -3.36
N SER A 128 -1.57 7.57 -3.83
CA SER A 128 -3.00 7.92 -3.75
C SER A 128 -3.53 8.04 -2.33
N ASP A 129 -3.04 7.21 -1.41
CA ASP A 129 -3.43 7.24 0.02
C ASP A 129 -2.24 7.44 0.97
N ARG A 130 -1.03 7.61 0.41
CA ARG A 130 0.23 7.90 1.09
C ARG A 130 0.59 6.80 2.10
N SER A 131 0.31 5.55 1.73
CA SER A 131 0.51 4.39 2.59
C SER A 131 1.51 3.38 2.00
N PHE A 132 1.91 2.41 2.82
CA PHE A 132 2.80 1.34 2.43
C PHE A 132 2.11 -0.03 2.46
N SER A 133 2.54 -0.92 1.57
CA SER A 133 2.25 -2.36 1.66
C SER A 133 3.55 -3.16 1.56
N LEU A 134 3.76 -4.06 2.50
CA LEU A 134 4.90 -4.97 2.54
C LEU A 134 4.39 -6.39 2.28
N VAL A 135 4.93 -7.03 1.26
CA VAL A 135 4.59 -8.42 0.91
C VAL A 135 5.76 -9.29 1.33
N LEU A 136 5.51 -10.24 2.25
CA LEU A 136 6.49 -11.20 2.72
C LEU A 136 6.36 -12.50 1.90
N ALA A 137 7.31 -12.71 1.01
CA ALA A 137 7.34 -13.79 0.02
C ALA A 137 8.27 -14.96 0.41
N GLY A 138 9.00 -14.86 1.52
CA GLY A 138 9.90 -15.90 2.03
C GLY A 138 9.62 -16.33 3.47
N GLU A 139 10.22 -17.45 3.88
CA GLU A 139 10.26 -17.95 5.25
C GLU A 139 11.71 -17.99 5.80
N PRO A 140 11.92 -17.82 7.13
CA PRO A 140 10.92 -17.66 8.17
C PRO A 140 10.33 -16.24 8.25
N LEU A 141 8.99 -16.13 8.36
CA LEU A 141 8.26 -14.85 8.33
C LEU A 141 8.80 -13.81 9.33
N ALA A 142 9.20 -14.24 10.53
CA ALA A 142 9.75 -13.36 11.55
C ALA A 142 11.00 -12.61 11.08
N GLU A 143 11.91 -13.30 10.40
CA GLU A 143 13.15 -12.74 9.91
C GLU A 143 12.91 -11.84 8.69
N VAL A 144 12.13 -12.34 7.73
CA VAL A 144 11.77 -11.61 6.51
C VAL A 144 11.06 -10.30 6.86
N ARG A 145 10.13 -10.34 7.82
CA ARG A 145 9.42 -9.14 8.30
C ARG A 145 10.34 -8.11 8.95
N ARG A 146 11.32 -8.55 9.75
CA ARG A 146 12.32 -7.63 10.36
C ARG A 146 13.18 -6.97 9.29
N LYS A 147 13.71 -7.75 8.34
CA LYS A 147 14.49 -7.21 7.21
C LYS A 147 13.69 -6.17 6.41
N ALA A 148 12.43 -6.47 6.10
CA ALA A 148 11.56 -5.56 5.37
C ALA A 148 11.30 -4.25 6.15
N ALA A 149 11.09 -4.34 7.47
CA ALA A 149 10.92 -3.16 8.32
C ALA A 149 12.20 -2.33 8.44
N ASP A 150 13.35 -2.97 8.62
CA ASP A 150 14.65 -2.29 8.69
C ASP A 150 14.96 -1.55 7.39
N ASP A 151 14.64 -2.15 6.24
CA ASP A 151 14.85 -1.51 4.94
C ASP A 151 13.86 -0.39 4.67
N LEU A 152 12.61 -0.52 5.11
CA LEU A 152 11.65 0.58 5.08
C LEU A 152 12.13 1.76 5.94
N ALA A 153 12.65 1.50 7.15
CA ALA A 153 13.25 2.51 8.02
C ALA A 153 14.40 3.23 7.30
N LYS A 154 15.34 2.50 6.69
CA LYS A 154 16.47 3.08 5.96
C LYS A 154 16.02 3.96 4.80
N ARG A 155 15.00 3.55 4.03
CA ARG A 155 14.50 4.32 2.88
C ARG A 155 13.77 5.58 3.27
N THR A 156 13.00 5.52 4.35
CA THR A 156 12.19 6.65 4.81
C THR A 156 12.97 7.58 5.75
N GLY A 157 14.10 7.12 6.29
CA GLY A 157 14.85 7.82 7.33
C GLY A 157 14.17 7.75 8.71
N LEU A 158 13.13 6.94 8.87
CA LEU A 158 12.39 6.79 10.12
C LEU A 158 13.09 5.82 11.08
N SER A 159 13.04 6.11 12.37
CA SER A 159 13.40 5.13 13.39
C SER A 159 12.38 3.98 13.46
N PRO A 160 12.77 2.81 14.02
CA PRO A 160 11.83 1.70 14.21
C PRO A 160 10.57 2.06 15.01
N LYS A 161 10.64 3.06 15.90
CA LYS A 161 9.47 3.54 16.66
C LYS A 161 8.56 4.43 15.81
N GLU A 162 9.12 5.28 14.96
CA GLU A 162 8.36 6.16 14.07
C GLU A 162 7.66 5.36 12.96
N LEU A 163 8.20 4.22 12.55
CA LEU A 163 7.52 3.28 11.67
C LEU A 163 6.15 2.81 12.22
N CYS A 164 5.96 2.78 13.54
CA CYS A 164 4.66 2.45 14.11
C CYS A 164 3.61 3.57 13.97
N SER A 165 4.03 4.76 13.55
CA SER A 165 3.14 5.90 13.34
C SER A 165 2.60 5.98 11.92
N ILE A 166 3.19 5.29 10.94
CA ILE A 166 2.79 5.37 9.53
C ILE A 166 1.74 4.30 9.19
N VAL A 167 0.94 4.56 8.16
CA VAL A 167 0.00 3.56 7.63
C VAL A 167 0.77 2.57 6.76
N ALA A 168 0.96 1.37 7.29
CA ALA A 168 1.58 0.25 6.60
C ALA A 168 0.78 -1.04 6.81
N THR A 169 0.56 -1.78 5.72
CA THR A 169 0.00 -3.15 5.76
C THR A 169 1.12 -4.14 5.51
N VAL A 170 1.21 -5.19 6.32
CA VAL A 170 2.20 -6.26 6.14
C VAL A 170 1.44 -7.55 5.90
N GLN A 171 1.64 -8.18 4.76
CA GLN A 171 0.89 -9.36 4.34
C GLN A 171 1.81 -10.45 3.79
N THR A 172 1.34 -11.68 3.81
CA THR A 172 2.05 -12.82 3.22
C THR A 172 1.13 -13.58 2.28
N PRO A 173 1.59 -14.00 1.09
CA PRO A 173 0.82 -14.84 0.19
C PRO A 173 0.55 -16.22 0.80
N ARG A 174 -0.58 -16.83 0.41
CA ARG A 174 -0.98 -18.16 0.88
C ARG A 174 0.04 -19.27 0.59
N TRP A 175 0.77 -19.16 -0.52
CA TRP A 175 1.80 -20.13 -0.91
C TRP A 175 3.06 -20.05 -0.04
N VAL A 176 3.27 -18.96 0.70
CA VAL A 176 4.34 -18.83 1.70
C VAL A 176 3.89 -19.44 3.02
N ASN A 177 2.75 -18.96 3.54
CA ASN A 177 2.24 -19.37 4.83
C ASN A 177 0.72 -19.28 4.89
N GLU A 178 0.04 -20.43 4.85
CA GLU A 178 -1.43 -20.48 4.84
C GLU A 178 -2.07 -19.94 6.13
N TYR A 179 -1.41 -20.10 7.28
CA TYR A 179 -1.97 -19.66 8.57
C TYR A 179 -1.97 -18.14 8.72
N TYR A 180 -0.95 -17.47 8.19
CA TYR A 180 -0.80 -16.02 8.24
C TYR A 180 -1.30 -15.30 6.98
N ALA A 181 -1.71 -16.05 5.95
CA ALA A 181 -2.36 -15.49 4.78
C ALA A 181 -3.61 -14.70 5.17
N ASP A 182 -3.91 -13.66 4.38
CA ASP A 182 -5.09 -12.81 4.53
C ASP A 182 -5.15 -12.00 5.86
N LYS A 183 -4.07 -11.99 6.64
CA LYS A 183 -3.93 -11.19 7.88
C LYS A 183 -2.94 -10.04 7.65
N ASN A 184 -3.26 -8.88 8.24
CA ASN A 184 -2.24 -7.85 8.43
C ASN A 184 -1.36 -8.25 9.63
N LEU A 185 -0.09 -8.56 9.37
CA LEU A 185 0.88 -8.96 10.38
C LEU A 185 1.42 -7.77 11.17
N GLY A 186 1.26 -6.55 10.64
CA GLY A 186 1.84 -5.33 11.19
C GLY A 186 3.37 -5.31 11.18
N LEU A 187 3.95 -4.13 11.43
CA LEU A 187 5.40 -3.98 11.57
C LEU A 187 5.89 -4.54 12.93
N PRO A 188 7.12 -5.07 13.01
CA PRO A 188 7.70 -5.59 14.24
C PRO A 188 7.65 -4.55 15.38
N GLY A 189 7.35 -5.00 16.60
CA GLY A 189 7.30 -4.12 17.77
C GLY A 189 6.12 -3.14 17.83
N CYS A 190 5.33 -2.97 16.77
CA CYS A 190 4.21 -2.03 16.77
C CYS A 190 2.95 -2.56 17.49
N PRO A 191 2.10 -1.67 18.02
CA PRO A 191 0.80 -2.06 18.59
C PRO A 191 -0.05 -2.83 17.58
N GLY A 192 -0.68 -3.92 18.01
CA GLY A 192 -1.54 -4.75 17.16
C GLY A 192 -0.81 -5.67 16.17
N SER A 193 0.53 -5.63 16.10
CA SER A 193 1.27 -6.55 15.24
C SER A 193 1.29 -7.97 15.79
N VAL A 194 1.31 -8.94 14.88
CA VAL A 194 1.52 -10.35 15.21
C VAL A 194 2.88 -10.49 15.89
N LYS A 195 2.90 -11.25 16.99
CA LYS A 195 4.13 -11.54 17.75
C LYS A 195 4.80 -12.79 17.19
N PHE A 196 6.01 -12.62 16.70
CA PHE A 196 6.93 -13.69 16.37
C PHE A 196 8.03 -13.80 17.42
N GLN A 197 8.74 -14.93 17.43
CA GLN A 197 9.91 -15.09 18.27
C GLN A 197 11.02 -14.11 17.83
N GLY A 198 11.51 -13.31 18.78
CA GLY A 198 12.55 -12.30 18.53
C GLY A 198 12.04 -10.94 18.04
N ASP A 199 10.76 -10.64 18.25
CA ASP A 199 10.23 -9.26 18.24
C ASP A 199 10.48 -8.52 19.56
#